data_AF-A0A136KFT0-F1
#
_entry.id   AF-A0A136KFT0-F1
#
_cell.length_a   1.000
_cell.length_b   1.000
_cell.length_c   1.000
_cell.angle_alpha   90.00
_cell.angle_beta   90.00
_cell.angle_gamma   90.00
#
_symmetry.space_group_name_H-M   'P 1'
#
loop_
_entity.id
_entity.type
_entity.pdbx_description
1 polymer ?
#
loop_
_entity_poly.entity_id
_entity_poly.type
_entity_poly.pdbx_seq_one_letter_code
_entity_poly.pdbx_strand_id
1 'polypeptide(L)'
;MNFITPLRFIEVLNISSTKACVYYLHNNTVLPIIKIGVAHEGMLKDRLRKEIRTKGSSKATHFSFIETDSIRDAILIAEKEICIFNPIGNKAKQELVRVQQIEARV
;
A
#
# COMPACT_ATOMS: atom_id res chain seq x y z
N MET A 1 15.57 8.25 -8.44
CA MET A 1 15.50 6.82 -8.79
C MET A 1 14.46 6.18 -7.88
N ASN A 2 13.37 5.62 -8.42
CA ASN A 2 12.37 4.90 -7.61
C ASN A 2 12.94 3.52 -7.25
N PHE A 3 13.56 3.42 -6.09
CA PHE A 3 14.11 2.18 -5.57
C PHE A 3 12.99 1.37 -4.90
N ILE A 4 12.74 0.14 -5.36
CA ILE A 4 11.89 -0.81 -4.66
C ILE A 4 12.76 -1.68 -3.75
N THR A 5 12.37 -1.82 -2.49
CA THR A 5 13.11 -2.53 -1.46
C THR A 5 12.57 -3.95 -1.29
N PRO A 6 13.41 -5.00 -1.18
CA PRO A 6 12.91 -6.35 -0.92
C PRO A 6 12.05 -6.43 0.34
N LEU A 7 10.93 -7.14 0.27
CA LEU A 7 10.02 -7.37 1.40
C LEU A 7 10.55 -8.51 2.27
N ARG A 8 11.70 -8.28 2.91
CA ARG A 8 12.33 -9.20 3.85
C ARG A 8 12.36 -8.59 5.24
N PHE A 9 12.37 -9.46 6.26
CA PHE A 9 12.35 -9.03 7.66
C PHE A 9 13.47 -8.02 8.00
N ILE A 10 14.69 -8.26 7.52
CA ILE A 10 15.86 -7.40 7.76
C ILE A 10 15.64 -6.00 7.16
N GLU A 11 15.15 -5.91 5.93
CA GLU A 11 14.89 -4.61 5.28
C GLU A 11 13.83 -3.81 6.04
N VAL A 12 12.77 -4.49 6.48
CA VAL A 12 11.68 -3.86 7.25
C VAL A 12 12.17 -3.34 8.61
N LEU A 13 13.13 -4.02 9.25
CA LEU A 13 13.72 -3.53 10.50
C LEU A 13 14.47 -2.20 10.32
N ASN A 14 15.11 -2.02 9.17
CA ASN A 14 15.97 -0.87 8.86
C ASN A 14 15.20 0.38 8.42
N ILE A 15 13.89 0.29 8.22
CA ILE A 15 13.05 1.47 7.91
C ILE A 15 13.13 2.47 9.06
N SER A 16 13.44 3.74 8.78
CA SER A 16 13.49 4.80 9.80
C SER A 16 12.23 5.67 9.86
N SER A 17 11.24 5.40 9.00
CA SER A 17 10.05 6.23 8.87
C SER A 17 9.22 6.28 10.15
N THR A 18 8.98 7.50 10.64
CA THR A 18 8.08 7.79 11.78
C THR A 18 6.79 8.46 11.34
N LYS A 19 6.71 8.94 10.10
CA LYS A 19 5.54 9.65 9.56
C LYS A 19 4.45 8.71 9.06
N ALA A 20 3.25 9.25 8.86
CA ALA A 20 2.22 8.59 8.07
C ALA A 20 2.72 8.38 6.64
N CYS A 21 2.39 7.26 6.02
CA CYS A 21 2.91 6.92 4.71
C CYS A 21 1.93 6.10 3.87
N VAL A 22 2.08 6.24 2.56
CA VAL A 22 1.52 5.31 1.57
C VAL A 22 2.58 4.28 1.27
N TYR A 23 2.22 3.01 1.31
CA TYR A 23 3.12 1.92 0.94
C TYR A 23 2.55 1.15 -0.25
N TYR A 24 3.47 0.66 -1.06
CA TYR A 24 3.21 -0.05 -2.29
C TYR A 24 3.87 -1.42 -2.19
N LEU A 25 3.12 -2.46 -2.54
CA LEU A 25 3.64 -3.81 -2.65
C LEU A 25 3.81 -4.18 -4.12
N HIS A 26 4.96 -4.76 -4.44
CA HIS A 26 5.39 -5.06 -5.80
C HIS A 26 6.01 -6.45 -5.89
N ASN A 27 6.17 -6.94 -7.12
CA ASN A 27 7.15 -7.98 -7.41
C ASN A 27 8.56 -7.36 -7.51
N ASN A 28 9.49 -8.03 -8.17
CA ASN A 28 10.83 -7.51 -8.50
C ASN A 28 10.82 -6.38 -9.54
N THR A 29 9.65 -5.78 -9.84
CA THR A 29 9.46 -4.69 -10.80
C THR A 29 8.53 -3.63 -10.21
N VAL A 30 8.71 -2.36 -10.58
CA VAL A 30 7.89 -1.24 -10.06
C VAL A 30 6.42 -1.39 -10.45
N LEU A 31 6.15 -1.86 -11.67
CA LEU A 31 4.82 -2.21 -12.15
C LEU A 31 4.79 -3.68 -12.55
N PRO A 32 3.65 -4.38 -12.40
CA PRO A 32 2.39 -3.89 -11.82
C PRO A 32 2.46 -3.74 -10.29
N ILE A 33 1.71 -2.78 -9.74
CA ILE A 33 1.53 -2.66 -8.29
C ILE A 33 0.52 -3.74 -7.85
N ILE A 34 0.90 -4.52 -6.85
CA ILE A 34 0.08 -5.61 -6.33
C ILE A 34 -0.95 -5.09 -5.34
N LYS A 35 -0.52 -4.19 -4.46
CA LYS A 35 -1.36 -3.61 -3.42
C LYS A 35 -0.84 -2.25 -3.04
N ILE A 36 -1.76 -1.33 -2.77
CA ILE A 36 -1.47 -0.02 -2.18
C ILE A 36 -2.15 0.02 -0.82
N GLY A 37 -1.44 0.50 0.18
CA GLY A 37 -1.95 0.61 1.54
C GLY A 37 -1.44 1.87 2.25
N VAL A 38 -2.03 2.10 3.42
CA VAL A 38 -1.72 3.26 4.26
C VAL A 38 -1.17 2.77 5.60
N ALA A 39 -0.14 3.44 6.09
CA ALA A 39 0.40 3.28 7.42
C ALA A 39 0.26 4.60 8.19
N HIS A 40 -0.21 4.51 9.43
CA HIS A 40 -0.17 5.63 10.37
C HIS A 40 1.27 5.89 10.84
N GLU A 41 1.49 7.02 11.50
CA GLU A 41 2.76 7.39 12.11
C GLU A 41 3.33 6.25 12.95
N GLY A 42 4.60 5.90 12.71
CA GLY A 42 5.30 4.79 13.36
C GLY A 42 4.83 3.37 13.00
N MET A 43 3.75 3.22 12.21
CA MET A 43 3.11 1.91 11.98
C MET A 43 3.56 1.18 10.71
N LEU A 44 4.42 1.78 9.88
CA LEU A 44 4.84 1.19 8.60
C LEU A 44 5.48 -0.19 8.77
N LYS A 45 6.37 -0.34 9.76
CA LYS A 45 7.05 -1.62 10.05
C LYS A 45 6.05 -2.72 10.36
N ASP A 46 5.04 -2.42 11.18
CA ASP A 46 4.08 -3.42 11.60
C ASP A 46 3.13 -3.82 10.47
N ARG A 47 2.78 -2.86 9.60
CA ARG A 47 2.04 -3.15 8.36
C ARG A 47 2.83 -4.09 7.46
N LEU A 48 4.10 -3.79 7.16
CA LEU A 48 4.94 -4.62 6.29
C LEU A 48 5.25 -5.99 6.91
N ARG A 49 5.46 -6.07 8.23
CA ARG A 49 5.60 -7.35 8.95
C ARG A 49 4.35 -8.22 8.84
N LYS A 50 3.17 -7.61 8.90
CA LYS A 50 1.91 -8.32 8.69
C LYS A 50 1.84 -8.92 7.28
N GLU A 51 2.27 -8.18 6.27
CA GLU A 51 2.33 -8.69 4.89
C GLU A 51 3.30 -9.88 4.77
N ILE A 52 4.49 -9.82 5.39
CA ILE A 52 5.45 -10.94 5.42
C ILE A 52 4.85 -12.20 6.06
N ARG A 53 4.15 -12.04 7.19
CA ARG A 53 3.53 -13.17 7.93
C ARG A 53 2.34 -13.75 7.19
N THR A 54 1.61 -12.93 6.46
CA THR A 54 0.43 -13.34 5.70
C THR A 54 0.87 -13.98 4.38
N LYS A 55 1.53 -15.15 4.47
CA LYS A 55 2.06 -15.94 3.33
C LYS A 55 1.01 -16.29 2.25
N GLY A 56 -0.29 -16.09 2.52
CA GLY A 56 -1.38 -16.47 1.63
C GLY A 56 -1.91 -15.40 0.66
N SER A 57 -1.57 -14.11 0.79
CA SER A 57 -2.31 -13.05 0.07
C SER A 57 -1.53 -12.20 -0.93
N SER A 58 -0.21 -12.30 -1.00
CA SER A 58 0.56 -11.34 -1.79
C SER A 58 1.69 -12.05 -2.52
N LYS A 59 1.61 -12.07 -3.86
CA LYS A 59 2.75 -12.37 -4.74
C LYS A 59 3.92 -11.40 -4.50
N ALA A 60 3.73 -10.34 -3.70
CA ALA A 60 4.71 -9.29 -3.53
C ALA A 60 5.99 -9.78 -2.86
N THR A 61 7.10 -9.40 -3.47
CA THR A 61 8.45 -9.69 -3.03
C THR A 61 9.20 -8.41 -2.66
N HIS A 62 8.65 -7.24 -3.00
CA HIS A 62 9.25 -5.93 -2.75
C HIS A 62 8.19 -4.94 -2.28
N PHE A 63 8.65 -3.84 -1.69
CA PHE A 63 7.83 -2.70 -1.29
C PHE A 63 8.53 -1.38 -1.61
N SER A 64 7.74 -0.31 -1.71
CA SER A 64 8.20 1.06 -1.62
C SER A 64 7.23 1.86 -0.76
N PHE A 65 7.61 3.05 -0.32
CA PHE A 65 6.73 3.92 0.46
C PHE A 65 7.04 5.40 0.24
N ILE A 66 6.03 6.23 0.46
CA ILE A 66 6.12 7.69 0.43
C ILE A 66 5.62 8.21 1.78
N GLU A 67 6.46 8.99 2.46
CA GLU A 67 6.05 9.71 3.66
C GLU A 67 5.15 10.89 3.32
N THR A 68 4.22 11.17 4.21
CA THR A 68 3.23 12.23 4.06
C THR A 68 3.19 13.07 5.33
N ASP A 69 2.71 14.30 5.22
CA ASP A 69 2.62 15.22 6.36
C ASP A 69 1.45 14.90 7.29
N SER A 70 0.45 14.16 6.80
CA SER A 70 -0.67 13.71 7.61
C SER A 70 -1.23 12.37 7.14
N ILE A 71 -1.91 11.67 8.06
CA ILE A 71 -2.66 10.46 7.71
C ILE A 71 -3.75 10.74 6.65
N ARG A 72 -4.33 11.94 6.66
CA ARG A 72 -5.35 12.34 5.68
C ARG A 72 -4.76 12.38 4.28
N ASP A 73 -3.57 12.93 4.13
CA ASP A 73 -2.87 12.99 2.84
C ASP A 73 -2.50 11.60 2.35
N ALA A 74 -2.00 10.73 3.25
CA ALA A 74 -1.75 9.33 2.91
C ALA A 74 -3.00 8.61 2.38
N ILE A 75 -4.15 8.82 3.02
CA ILE A 75 -5.42 8.23 2.56
C ILE A 75 -5.80 8.76 1.17
N LEU A 76 -5.77 10.09 0.97
CA LEU A 76 -6.13 10.70 -0.30
C LEU A 76 -5.22 10.25 -1.46
N ILE A 77 -3.90 10.19 -1.21
CA ILE A 77 -2.92 9.72 -2.20
C ILE A 77 -3.17 8.25 -2.53
N ALA A 78 -3.32 7.41 -1.51
CA ALA A 78 -3.57 5.97 -1.71
C ALA A 78 -4.86 5.72 -2.50
N GLU A 79 -5.94 6.45 -2.22
CA GLU A 79 -7.20 6.29 -2.95
C GLU A 79 -7.08 6.71 -4.41
N LYS A 80 -6.45 7.86 -4.66
CA LYS A 80 -6.17 8.32 -6.02
C LYS A 80 -5.35 7.29 -6.81
N GLU A 81 -4.31 6.74 -6.20
CA GLU A 81 -3.42 5.80 -6.87
C GLU A 81 -4.03 4.40 -7.04
N ILE A 82 -4.88 3.96 -6.10
CA ILE A 82 -5.67 2.73 -6.27
C ILE A 82 -6.60 2.85 -7.48
N CYS A 83 -7.19 4.03 -7.72
CA CYS A 83 -8.01 4.29 -8.89
C CYS A 83 -7.18 4.27 -10.20
N ILE A 84 -5.97 4.84 -10.18
CA ILE A 84 -5.11 4.92 -11.37
C ILE A 84 -4.50 3.56 -11.73
N PHE A 85 -3.87 2.89 -10.77
CA PHE A 85 -3.09 1.68 -11.02
C PHE A 85 -3.90 0.39 -10.94
N ASN A 86 -5.11 0.45 -10.38
CA ASN A 86 -6.03 -0.66 -10.24
C ASN A 86 -5.38 -1.97 -9.70
N PRO A 87 -4.68 -1.92 -8.55
CA PRO A 87 -3.93 -3.06 -8.04
C PRO A 87 -4.85 -4.21 -7.62
N ILE A 88 -4.45 -5.44 -7.96
CA ILE A 88 -5.27 -6.66 -7.74
C ILE A 88 -5.62 -6.84 -6.25
N GLY A 89 -4.70 -6.48 -5.34
CA GLY A 89 -4.88 -6.58 -3.90
C GLY A 89 -5.87 -5.57 -3.29
N ASN A 90 -6.42 -4.64 -4.07
CA ASN A 90 -7.40 -3.65 -3.62
C ASN A 90 -8.78 -3.80 -4.29
N LYS A 91 -9.01 -4.86 -5.09
CA LYS A 91 -10.26 -5.07 -5.85
C LYS A 91 -11.52 -5.02 -4.99
N ALA A 92 -11.51 -5.63 -3.80
CA ALA A 92 -12.65 -5.60 -2.88
C ALA A 92 -13.02 -4.17 -2.42
N LYS A 93 -12.01 -3.31 -2.18
CA LYS A 93 -12.24 -1.91 -1.80
C LYS A 93 -12.84 -1.12 -2.98
N GLN A 94 -12.41 -1.40 -4.20
CA GLN A 94 -12.91 -0.72 -5.40
C GLN A 94 -14.35 -1.12 -5.72
N GLU A 95 -14.70 -2.40 -5.53
CA GLU A 95 -16.06 -2.90 -5.72
C GLU A 95 -17.04 -2.24 -4.75
N LEU A 96 -16.66 -2.11 -3.48
CA LEU A 96 -17.44 -1.37 -2.47
C LEU A 96 -17.68 0.09 -2.87
N VAL A 97 -16.62 0.79 -3.30
CA VAL A 97 -16.75 2.20 -3.76
C VAL A 97 -17.67 2.29 -4.98
N ARG A 98 -17.57 1.34 -5.92
CA ARG A 98 -18.39 1.31 -7.13
C ARG A 98 -19.88 1.10 -6.80
N VAL A 99 -20.20 0.24 -5.83
CA VAL A 99 -21.58 0.01 -5.37
C VAL A 99 -22.15 1.28 -4.72
N GLN A 100 -21.42 1.91 -3.80
CA GLN A 100 -21.87 3.14 -3.12
C GLN A 100 -22.15 4.29 -4.11
N GLN A 101 -21.35 4.41 -5.17
CA GLN A 101 -21.56 5.43 -6.21
C GLN A 101 -22.82 5.18 -7.06
N ILE A 102 -23.25 3.92 -7.20
CA ILE A 102 -24.49 3.57 -7.89
C ILE A 102 -25.68 3.91 -7.00
N GLU A 103 -25.63 3.55 -5.71
CA GLU A 103 -26.70 3.84 -4.74
C GLU A 103 -26.96 5.34 -4.56
N ALA A 104 -25.91 6.17 -4.55
CA ALA A 104 -26.06 7.62 -4.44
C ALA A 104 -26.72 8.31 -5.67
N ARG A 105 -26.97 7.57 -6.75
CA ARG A 105 -27.60 8.07 -7.99
C ARG A 105 -29.05 7.63 -8.18
N VAL A 106 -29.58 6.81 -7.27
CA VAL A 106 -30.98 6.32 -7.23
C VAL A 106 -31.75 7.11 -6.19
#